data_AF-A0A6G6WE97-F1
#
_entry.id   AF-A0A6G6WE97-F1
#
_cell.length_a   1.000
_cell.length_b   1.000
_cell.length_c   1.000
_cell.angle_alpha   90.00
_cell.angle_beta   90.00
_cell.angle_gamma   90.00
#
_symmetry.space_group_name_H-M   'P 1'
#
loop_
_entity.id
_entity.type
_entity.pdbx_description
1 polymer ?
#
loop_
_entity_poly.entity_id
_entity_poly.type
_entity_poly.pdbx_seq_one_letter_code
_entity_poly.pdbx_strand_id
1 'polypeptide(L)'
;MTRVRTAALGTALRTALLPALLAMTLALAPGGSALAGPDHDRAGAQHEVTVLGPDSSAELATFTKAKCYQQSRRKRFSAVATSTDKAWRLIVVVPAFAGFDRDYDVPLADYAPGNPTIVFRSSDPNGPVWSSLDVPPFPVPGFGQVTFARKGKLMGVGFGPAMWNEGATSAVTLAGVLSCSYKKKHHH
;
A
#
# COMPACT_ATOMS: atom_id res chain seq x y z
N MET A 1 -2.80 -27.30 67.13
CA MET A 1 -2.15 -28.58 67.53
C MET A 1 -1.50 -29.16 66.27
N THR A 2 -0.18 -29.02 66.09
CA THR A 2 0.88 -30.07 66.26
C THR A 2 0.70 -31.25 65.28
N ARG A 3 1.60 -31.69 64.39
CA ARG A 3 3.08 -31.86 64.31
C ARG A 3 3.49 -31.88 62.81
N VAL A 4 4.58 -31.28 62.31
CA VAL A 4 6.04 -31.61 62.35
C VAL A 4 6.43 -32.96 61.71
N ARG A 5 7.29 -32.92 60.67
CA ARG A 5 8.55 -33.70 60.40
C ARG A 5 8.98 -33.50 58.93
N THR A 6 10.04 -32.79 58.52
CA THR A 6 11.50 -32.93 58.66
C THR A 6 12.13 -34.20 58.07
N ALA A 7 12.90 -34.05 56.98
CA ALA A 7 14.17 -34.71 56.59
C ALA A 7 14.50 -34.27 55.14
N ALA A 8 15.59 -33.60 54.73
CA ALA A 8 17.01 -33.54 55.10
C ALA A 8 17.89 -34.67 54.50
N LEU A 9 19.01 -34.21 53.90
CA LEU A 9 20.32 -34.85 53.63
C LEU A 9 20.67 -35.45 52.25
N GLY A 10 21.92 -35.11 51.83
CA GLY A 10 22.80 -35.85 50.91
C GLY A 10 23.18 -35.02 49.68
N THR A 11 24.12 -34.08 49.69
CA THR A 11 25.57 -34.13 49.96
C THR A 11 26.40 -34.95 48.95
N ALA A 12 27.08 -34.20 48.07
CA ALA A 12 28.46 -34.37 47.58
C ALA A 12 28.85 -35.53 46.64
N LEU A 13 29.43 -35.17 45.48
CA LEU A 13 30.84 -35.37 45.04
C LEU A 13 30.89 -35.02 43.53
N ARG A 14 31.71 -34.04 43.09
CA ARG A 14 33.06 -34.24 42.47
C ARG A 14 33.06 -35.42 41.48
N THR A 15 33.45 -35.33 40.21
CA THR A 15 34.68 -34.73 39.69
C THR A 15 34.68 -34.83 38.16
N ALA A 16 35.30 -33.84 37.51
CA ALA A 16 36.25 -33.96 36.39
C ALA A 16 35.78 -34.25 34.94
N LEU A 17 36.10 -33.26 34.09
CA LEU A 17 36.89 -33.35 32.84
C LEU A 17 36.49 -34.42 31.82
N LEU A 18 35.97 -33.99 30.66
CA LEU A 18 36.77 -33.94 29.43
C LEU A 18 36.01 -33.18 28.32
N PRO A 19 36.71 -32.33 27.54
CA PRO A 19 36.13 -31.53 26.48
C PRO A 19 35.97 -32.38 25.21
N ALA A 20 34.75 -32.53 24.71
CA ALA A 20 34.53 -32.91 23.32
C ALA A 20 34.24 -31.64 22.53
N LEU A 21 35.31 -30.95 22.14
CA LEU A 21 35.31 -30.01 21.03
C LEU A 21 34.94 -30.81 19.76
N LEU A 22 33.64 -30.96 19.49
CA LEU A 22 33.19 -31.14 18.11
C LEU A 22 33.30 -29.79 17.43
N ALA A 23 34.42 -29.57 16.76
CA ALA A 23 34.51 -28.60 15.68
C ALA A 23 33.57 -29.07 14.57
N MET A 24 32.31 -28.66 14.67
CA MET A 24 31.36 -28.77 13.57
C MET A 24 31.79 -27.70 12.56
N THR A 25 32.67 -28.10 11.65
CA THR A 25 32.94 -27.36 10.42
C THR A 25 31.64 -27.27 9.65
N LEU A 26 30.84 -26.22 9.90
CA LEU A 26 29.90 -25.74 8.89
C LEU A 26 30.77 -25.36 7.69
N ALA A 27 30.79 -26.24 6.70
CA ALA A 27 31.05 -25.81 5.35
C ALA A 27 30.01 -24.73 5.06
N LEU A 28 30.43 -23.46 5.09
CA LEU A 28 29.77 -22.42 4.32
C LEU A 28 29.91 -22.85 2.86
N ALA A 29 29.02 -23.72 2.41
CA ALA A 29 28.55 -23.60 1.05
C ALA A 29 28.00 -22.17 0.97
N PRO A 30 28.47 -21.31 0.05
CA PRO A 30 27.64 -20.22 -0.42
C PRO A 30 26.44 -20.87 -1.13
N GLY A 31 25.52 -21.42 -0.33
CA GLY A 31 24.15 -21.66 -0.71
C GLY A 31 23.55 -20.29 -0.88
N GLY A 32 23.87 -19.66 -2.01
CA GLY A 32 23.11 -18.59 -2.58
C GLY A 32 21.75 -19.14 -2.94
N SER A 33 20.92 -19.40 -1.93
CA SER A 33 19.49 -19.19 -2.05
C SER A 33 19.30 -17.68 -2.10
N ALA A 34 19.73 -17.09 -3.22
CA ALA A 34 18.98 -15.99 -3.77
C ALA A 34 17.58 -16.59 -3.95
N LEU A 35 16.68 -16.23 -3.03
CA LEU A 35 15.29 -16.09 -3.41
C LEU A 35 15.34 -15.31 -4.71
N ALA A 36 15.15 -16.01 -5.82
CA ALA A 36 14.70 -15.41 -7.05
C ALA A 36 13.34 -14.81 -6.70
N GLY A 37 13.37 -13.64 -6.06
CA GLY A 37 12.28 -12.70 -6.17
C GLY A 37 11.98 -12.57 -7.66
N PRO A 38 10.71 -12.43 -8.05
CA PRO A 38 10.35 -12.28 -9.44
C PRO A 38 11.29 -11.25 -10.06
N ASP A 39 11.99 -11.72 -11.09
CA ASP A 39 13.01 -11.03 -11.85
C ASP A 39 12.37 -9.79 -12.48
N HIS A 40 12.27 -8.71 -11.68
CA HIS A 40 11.76 -7.41 -12.12
C HIS A 40 12.81 -6.65 -12.97
N ASP A 41 13.99 -7.24 -13.19
CA ASP A 41 15.10 -6.65 -13.91
C ASP A 41 15.13 -7.04 -15.40
N ARG A 42 14.00 -6.86 -16.12
CA ARG A 42 14.00 -6.73 -17.60
C ARG A 42 12.68 -6.27 -18.26
N ALA A 43 11.83 -5.54 -17.56
CA ALA A 43 10.76 -4.77 -18.19
C ALA A 43 11.05 -3.30 -17.91
N GLY A 44 11.21 -2.46 -18.94
CA GLY A 44 11.33 -1.02 -18.72
C GLY A 44 10.17 -0.56 -17.84
N ALA A 45 10.47 -0.15 -16.60
CA ALA A 45 9.49 0.00 -15.53
C ALA A 45 8.27 0.77 -16.05
N GLN A 46 7.18 0.04 -16.32
CA GLN A 46 5.97 0.66 -16.82
C GLN A 46 5.37 1.41 -15.65
N HIS A 47 5.19 2.72 -15.81
CA HIS A 47 4.48 3.51 -14.83
C HIS A 47 3.00 3.11 -14.90
N GLU A 48 2.62 2.18 -14.03
CA GLU A 48 1.25 1.73 -13.88
C GLU A 48 0.77 1.75 -12.43
N VAL A 49 -0.52 1.95 -12.26
CA VAL A 49 -1.27 1.69 -11.03
C VAL A 49 -2.14 0.49 -11.27
N THR A 50 -2.01 -0.49 -10.40
CA THR A 50 -2.79 -1.73 -10.42
C THR A 50 -3.81 -1.68 -9.29
N VAL A 51 -5.01 -2.19 -9.55
CA VAL A 51 -6.06 -2.37 -8.55
C VAL A 51 -6.30 -3.86 -8.38
N LEU A 52 -6.12 -4.34 -7.17
CA LEU A 52 -6.39 -5.72 -6.77
C LEU A 52 -7.79 -5.80 -6.16
N GLY A 53 -8.53 -6.82 -6.58
CA GLY A 53 -9.89 -7.08 -6.11
C GLY A 53 -9.95 -7.66 -4.69
N PRO A 54 -11.15 -8.04 -4.24
CA PRO A 54 -11.45 -8.44 -2.86
C PRO A 54 -10.60 -9.62 -2.38
N ASP A 55 -10.30 -10.57 -3.27
CA ASP A 55 -9.50 -11.74 -2.95
C ASP A 55 -7.99 -11.49 -3.08
N SER A 56 -7.58 -10.23 -3.29
CA SER A 56 -6.20 -9.73 -3.46
C SER A 56 -5.34 -10.49 -4.49
N SER A 57 -5.95 -11.34 -5.30
CA SER A 57 -5.30 -12.27 -6.22
C SER A 57 -5.65 -11.99 -7.68
N ALA A 58 -6.76 -11.31 -7.94
CA ALA A 58 -7.16 -10.88 -9.28
C ALA A 58 -6.94 -9.38 -9.45
N GLU A 59 -6.18 -9.02 -10.49
CA GLU A 59 -6.12 -7.65 -11.00
C GLU A 59 -7.49 -7.28 -11.59
N LEU A 60 -8.11 -6.24 -11.05
CA LEU A 60 -9.37 -5.70 -11.56
C LEU A 60 -9.15 -4.65 -12.65
N ALA A 61 -8.09 -3.85 -12.52
CA ALA A 61 -7.83 -2.74 -13.42
C ALA A 61 -6.36 -2.32 -13.38
N THR A 62 -5.87 -1.90 -14.55
CA THR A 62 -4.56 -1.26 -14.69
C THR A 62 -4.70 0.10 -15.37
N PHE A 63 -3.94 1.08 -14.86
CA PHE A 63 -3.94 2.46 -15.30
C PHE A 63 -2.51 2.92 -15.56
N THR A 64 -2.24 3.57 -16.70
CA THR A 64 -0.88 4.03 -17.04
C THR A 64 -0.77 5.55 -17.14
N LYS A 65 -1.88 6.23 -17.43
CA LYS A 65 -1.94 7.68 -17.68
C LYS A 65 -3.13 8.31 -16.99
N ALA A 66 -2.94 9.52 -16.49
CA ALA A 66 -4.00 10.34 -15.93
C ALA A 66 -4.02 11.74 -16.55
N LYS A 67 -5.23 12.30 -16.68
CA LYS A 67 -5.41 13.74 -16.93
C LYS A 67 -5.29 14.46 -15.60
N CYS A 68 -4.25 15.27 -15.44
CA CYS A 68 -3.91 15.93 -14.20
C CYS A 68 -4.18 17.44 -14.30
N TYR A 69 -4.67 18.01 -13.20
CA TYR A 69 -5.08 19.40 -13.11
C TYR A 69 -4.55 20.00 -11.82
N GLN A 70 -3.78 21.08 -11.94
CA GLN A 70 -3.38 21.92 -10.82
C GLN A 70 -4.30 23.14 -10.76
N GLN A 71 -5.04 23.28 -9.67
CA GLN A 71 -5.96 24.39 -9.44
C GLN A 71 -5.37 25.32 -8.39
N SER A 72 -4.39 26.13 -8.79
CA SER A 72 -3.62 26.99 -7.88
C SER A 72 -4.49 27.90 -7.01
N ARG A 73 -5.58 28.46 -7.56
CA ARG A 73 -6.52 29.32 -6.81
C ARG A 73 -7.25 28.58 -5.68
N ARG A 74 -7.49 27.27 -5.84
CA ARG A 74 -8.18 26.42 -4.86
C ARG A 74 -7.20 25.60 -4.03
N LYS A 75 -5.89 25.80 -4.21
CA LYS A 75 -4.82 24.97 -3.63
C LYS A 75 -5.12 23.47 -3.76
N ARG A 76 -5.64 23.06 -4.91
CA ARG A 76 -6.10 21.68 -5.15
C ARG A 76 -5.39 21.06 -6.33
N PHE A 77 -5.08 19.77 -6.21
CA PHE A 77 -4.69 18.93 -7.33
C PHE A 77 -5.77 17.88 -7.58
N SER A 78 -5.98 17.51 -8.85
CA SER A 78 -6.84 16.38 -9.20
C SER A 78 -6.28 15.62 -10.39
N ALA A 79 -6.36 14.29 -10.35
CA ALA A 79 -6.04 13.39 -11.44
C ALA A 79 -7.23 12.50 -11.76
N VAL A 80 -7.47 12.26 -13.05
CA VAL A 80 -8.49 11.34 -13.53
C VAL A 80 -7.83 10.38 -14.52
N ALA A 81 -7.80 9.11 -14.17
CA ALA A 81 -7.34 8.03 -15.03
C ALA A 81 -8.53 7.17 -15.48
N THR A 82 -8.38 6.59 -16.66
CA THR A 82 -9.28 5.58 -17.22
C THR A 82 -8.43 4.34 -17.46
N SER A 83 -8.94 3.18 -17.09
CA SER A 83 -8.20 1.92 -17.23
C SER A 83 -7.91 1.62 -18.70
N THR A 84 -6.95 0.72 -18.94
CA THR A 84 -6.55 0.29 -20.28
C THR A 84 -7.71 -0.29 -21.10
N ASP A 85 -8.60 -1.04 -20.44
CA ASP A 85 -9.84 -1.62 -21.00
C ASP A 85 -11.03 -0.65 -21.03
N LYS A 86 -10.87 0.55 -20.44
CA LYS A 86 -11.90 1.60 -20.27
C LYS A 86 -13.08 1.22 -19.36
N ALA A 87 -13.05 0.06 -18.71
CA ALA A 87 -14.12 -0.38 -17.81
C ALA A 87 -14.11 0.36 -16.46
N TRP A 88 -12.98 1.00 -16.11
CA TRP A 88 -12.78 1.60 -14.80
C TRP A 88 -12.23 3.02 -14.85
N ARG A 89 -12.48 3.75 -13.76
CA ARG A 89 -11.97 5.10 -13.53
C ARG A 89 -11.35 5.20 -12.15
N LEU A 90 -10.21 5.87 -12.10
CA LEU A 90 -9.53 6.25 -10.87
C LEU A 90 -9.50 7.78 -10.79
N ILE A 91 -9.99 8.32 -9.68
CA ILE A 91 -10.04 9.75 -9.41
C ILE A 91 -9.24 9.99 -8.13
N VAL A 92 -8.28 10.90 -8.21
CA VAL A 92 -7.46 11.31 -7.07
C VAL A 92 -7.59 12.81 -6.89
N VAL A 93 -7.83 13.27 -5.66
CA VAL A 93 -7.99 14.69 -5.32
C VAL A 93 -7.17 15.01 -4.09
N VAL A 94 -6.24 15.95 -4.21
CA VAL A 94 -5.47 16.47 -3.07
C VAL A 94 -6.00 17.87 -2.74
N PRO A 95 -6.83 18.05 -1.68
CA PRO A 95 -7.55 19.30 -1.42
C PRO A 95 -6.67 20.43 -0.91
N ALA A 96 -5.54 20.13 -0.26
CA ALA A 96 -4.58 21.09 0.29
C ALA A 96 -3.20 20.95 -0.39
N PHE A 97 -3.20 20.91 -1.73
CA PHE A 97 -2.00 20.78 -2.54
C PHE A 97 -1.03 21.95 -2.32
N ALA A 98 0.14 21.64 -1.79
CA ALA A 98 1.20 22.58 -1.42
C ALA A 98 2.43 22.54 -2.35
N GLY A 99 2.45 21.65 -3.35
CA GLY A 99 3.56 21.49 -4.29
C GLY A 99 3.84 20.04 -4.66
N PHE A 100 4.73 19.84 -5.64
CA PHE A 100 5.11 18.50 -6.11
C PHE A 100 6.23 17.85 -5.29
N ASP A 101 6.85 18.58 -4.37
CA ASP A 101 7.95 18.08 -3.54
C ASP A 101 7.45 17.65 -2.15
N ARG A 102 6.19 17.19 -2.09
CA ARG A 102 5.47 16.80 -0.87
C ARG A 102 4.79 15.47 -1.09
N ASP A 103 4.76 14.68 -0.04
CA ASP A 103 3.91 13.51 0.07
C ASP A 103 2.62 13.91 0.78
N TYR A 104 1.52 13.32 0.34
CA TYR A 104 0.19 13.60 0.84
C TYR A 104 -0.41 12.34 1.39
N ASP A 105 -0.52 12.27 2.71
CA ASP A 105 -1.15 11.17 3.39
C ASP A 105 -2.65 11.17 3.09
N VAL A 106 -3.17 9.96 2.88
CA VAL A 106 -4.59 9.70 2.60
C VAL A 106 -5.13 8.85 3.73
N PRO A 107 -5.43 9.46 4.89
CA PRO A 107 -6.16 8.78 5.95
C PRO A 107 -7.52 8.29 5.46
N LEU A 108 -7.94 7.14 6.00
CA LEU A 108 -9.32 6.68 5.89
C LEU A 108 -10.26 7.69 6.59
N ALA A 109 -11.35 8.07 5.93
CA ALA A 109 -12.45 8.88 6.49
C ALA A 109 -12.15 10.30 6.98
N ASP A 110 -10.93 10.82 6.83
CA ASP A 110 -10.50 12.03 7.56
C ASP A 110 -10.56 13.33 6.73
N TYR A 111 -10.83 13.24 5.43
CA TYR A 111 -11.11 14.44 4.64
C TYR A 111 -12.57 14.87 4.79
N ALA A 112 -12.79 16.18 4.94
CA ALA A 112 -14.09 16.81 5.18
C ALA A 112 -15.27 16.05 4.53
N PRO A 113 -16.35 15.76 5.29
CA PRO A 113 -17.45 14.92 4.83
C PRO A 113 -17.86 15.21 3.38
N GLY A 114 -17.81 14.17 2.53
CA GLY A 114 -18.18 14.26 1.12
C GLY A 114 -17.08 14.61 0.13
N ASN A 115 -15.80 14.72 0.53
CA ASN A 115 -14.68 14.96 -0.40
C ASN A 115 -13.65 13.82 -0.37
N PRO A 116 -13.85 12.74 -1.14
CA PRO A 116 -12.91 11.65 -1.17
C PRO A 116 -11.61 12.03 -1.88
N THR A 117 -10.49 11.65 -1.27
CA THR A 117 -9.15 11.84 -1.85
C THR A 117 -8.84 10.81 -2.92
N ILE A 118 -9.33 9.57 -2.75
CA ILE A 118 -9.24 8.51 -3.77
C ILE A 118 -10.62 7.90 -4.00
N VAL A 119 -10.99 7.76 -5.27
CA VAL A 119 -12.18 7.04 -5.72
C VAL A 119 -11.80 6.13 -6.86
N PHE A 120 -12.07 4.84 -6.71
CA PHE A 120 -12.02 3.85 -7.77
C PHE A 120 -13.45 3.43 -8.11
N ARG A 121 -13.83 3.46 -9.39
CA ARG A 121 -15.22 3.16 -9.78
C ARG A 121 -15.31 2.58 -11.17
N SER A 122 -16.40 1.86 -11.40
CA SER A 122 -16.79 1.46 -12.76
C SER A 122 -17.04 2.67 -13.65
N SER A 123 -16.77 2.51 -14.95
CA SER A 123 -17.21 3.43 -15.99
C SER A 123 -18.72 3.36 -16.22
N ASP A 124 -19.37 2.24 -15.88
CA ASP A 124 -20.83 2.13 -15.81
C ASP A 124 -21.36 2.99 -14.64
N PRO A 125 -22.28 3.93 -14.88
CA PRO A 125 -22.89 4.75 -13.82
C PRO A 125 -23.53 3.95 -12.67
N ASN A 126 -23.99 2.72 -12.93
CA ASN A 126 -24.62 1.86 -11.93
C ASN A 126 -23.65 0.80 -11.38
N GLY A 127 -22.38 0.84 -11.79
CA GLY A 127 -21.38 -0.11 -11.34
C GLY A 127 -20.81 0.21 -9.96
N PRO A 128 -19.95 -0.66 -9.42
CA PRO A 128 -19.41 -0.51 -8.08
C PRO A 128 -18.47 0.69 -7.95
N VAL A 129 -18.40 1.22 -6.73
CA VAL A 129 -17.58 2.37 -6.33
C VAL A 129 -16.89 2.03 -5.00
N TRP A 130 -15.60 2.33 -4.91
CA TRP A 130 -14.80 2.25 -3.69
C TRP A 130 -14.15 3.60 -3.42
N SER A 131 -14.09 4.00 -2.17
CA SER A 131 -13.56 5.30 -1.79
C SER A 131 -12.78 5.29 -0.48
N SER A 132 -11.83 6.21 -0.36
CA SER A 132 -11.13 6.49 0.90
C SER A 132 -12.05 7.05 2.01
N LEU A 133 -13.30 7.38 1.70
CA LEU A 133 -14.30 7.81 2.70
C LEU A 133 -15.13 6.66 3.27
N ASP A 134 -15.17 5.51 2.60
CA ASP A 134 -16.03 4.41 3.00
C ASP A 134 -15.38 3.63 4.13
N VAL A 135 -15.96 3.72 5.32
CA VAL A 135 -15.45 3.09 6.55
C VAL A 135 -16.27 1.84 6.86
N PRO A 136 -15.65 0.68 7.05
CA PRO A 136 -16.36 -0.50 7.51
C PRO A 136 -16.82 -0.34 8.97
N PRO A 137 -17.85 -1.09 9.41
CA PRO A 137 -18.37 -1.01 10.79
C PRO A 137 -17.43 -1.62 11.86
N PHE A 138 -16.22 -1.99 11.47
CA PHE A 138 -15.19 -2.56 12.33
C PHE A 138 -13.87 -1.78 12.16
N PRO A 139 -13.02 -1.70 13.20
CA PRO A 139 -11.78 -0.95 13.12
C PRO A 139 -10.85 -1.61 12.10
N VAL A 140 -10.49 -0.86 11.06
CA VAL A 140 -9.47 -1.25 10.09
C VAL A 140 -8.39 -0.17 10.02
N PRO A 141 -7.12 -0.55 9.93
CA PRO A 141 -6.13 0.37 9.42
C PRO A 141 -6.49 0.67 7.96
N GLY A 142 -6.49 1.95 7.58
CA GLY A 142 -6.62 2.37 6.20
C GLY A 142 -5.73 3.59 6.00
N PHE A 143 -4.73 3.45 5.14
CA PHE A 143 -3.79 4.49 4.83
C PHE A 143 -3.43 4.44 3.35
N GLY A 144 -3.54 5.59 2.71
CA GLY A 144 -2.99 5.79 1.38
C GLY A 144 -1.98 6.90 1.38
N GLN A 145 -1.34 7.06 0.24
CA GLN A 145 -0.42 8.15 -0.01
C GLN A 145 -0.50 8.56 -1.47
N VAL A 146 -0.38 9.86 -1.71
CA VAL A 146 -0.15 10.42 -3.04
C VAL A 146 1.20 11.12 -3.01
N THR A 147 2.07 10.76 -3.95
CA THR A 147 3.41 11.33 -4.09
C THR A 147 3.63 11.80 -5.51
N PHE A 148 4.61 12.67 -5.72
CA PHE A 148 4.90 13.21 -7.04
C PHE A 148 6.38 13.13 -7.33
N ALA A 149 6.70 12.90 -8.60
CA ALA A 149 8.06 12.95 -9.10
C ALA A 149 8.14 13.72 -10.42
N ARG A 150 9.37 14.12 -10.78
CA ARG A 150 9.68 14.83 -12.03
C ARG A 150 8.79 16.07 -12.23
N LYS A 151 8.64 16.88 -11.18
CA LYS A 151 7.79 18.09 -11.16
C LYS A 151 6.32 17.79 -11.52
N GLY A 152 5.79 16.72 -10.96
CA GLY A 152 4.41 16.29 -11.16
C GLY A 152 4.12 15.57 -12.48
N LYS A 153 5.13 15.20 -13.26
CA LYS A 153 4.95 14.37 -14.46
C LYS A 153 4.63 12.92 -14.12
N LEU A 154 5.08 12.46 -12.97
CA LEU A 154 4.74 11.16 -12.40
C LEU A 154 4.00 11.38 -11.09
N MET A 155 2.93 10.62 -10.87
CA MET A 155 2.14 10.63 -9.65
C MET A 155 2.11 9.21 -9.08
N GLY A 156 2.72 9.01 -7.92
CA GLY A 156 2.51 7.81 -7.13
C GLY A 156 1.17 7.89 -6.42
N VAL A 157 0.42 6.80 -6.39
CA VAL A 157 -0.79 6.69 -5.58
C VAL A 157 -0.91 5.27 -5.05
N GLY A 158 -1.25 5.17 -3.76
CA GLY A 158 -1.56 3.90 -3.12
C GLY A 158 -2.63 4.08 -2.05
N PHE A 159 -3.38 3.01 -1.79
CA PHE A 159 -4.28 2.89 -0.66
C PHE A 159 -4.35 1.42 -0.23
N GLY A 160 -4.05 1.16 1.05
CA GLY A 160 -4.06 -0.18 1.62
C GLY A 160 -4.21 -0.17 3.14
N PRO A 161 -4.42 -1.35 3.76
CA PRO A 161 -4.62 -2.66 3.15
C PRO A 161 -5.99 -2.89 2.49
N ALA A 162 -6.95 -1.97 2.64
CA ALA A 162 -8.29 -2.11 2.03
C ALA A 162 -8.99 -0.75 1.87
N MET A 163 -9.41 -0.42 0.66
CA MET A 163 -10.36 0.65 0.33
C MET A 163 -11.74 0.02 0.11
N TRP A 164 -12.73 0.40 0.91
CA TRP A 164 -14.04 -0.24 0.92
C TRP A 164 -15.02 0.42 -0.04
N ASN A 165 -16.06 -0.32 -0.41
CA ASN A 165 -17.24 0.25 -1.04
C ASN A 165 -18.26 0.72 0.01
N GLU A 166 -19.25 1.48 -0.44
CA GLU A 166 -20.41 1.80 0.38
C GLU A 166 -21.06 0.51 0.91
N GLY A 167 -21.31 0.46 2.22
CA GLY A 167 -21.84 -0.72 2.90
C GLY A 167 -20.81 -1.80 3.26
N ALA A 168 -19.54 -1.60 2.93
CA ALA A 168 -18.40 -2.45 3.35
C ALA A 168 -18.57 -3.94 3.02
N THR A 169 -19.13 -4.25 1.86
CA THR A 169 -19.32 -5.63 1.37
C THR A 169 -18.15 -6.13 0.52
N SER A 170 -17.29 -5.22 0.08
CA SER A 170 -16.16 -5.49 -0.81
C SER A 170 -15.05 -4.48 -0.55
N ALA A 171 -13.80 -4.91 -0.76
CA ALA A 171 -12.64 -4.04 -0.66
C ALA A 171 -11.73 -4.21 -1.87
N VAL A 172 -10.98 -3.16 -2.17
CA VAL A 172 -9.90 -3.18 -3.15
C VAL A 172 -8.64 -2.60 -2.55
N THR A 173 -7.50 -2.98 -3.10
CA THR A 173 -6.20 -2.34 -2.80
C THR A 173 -5.63 -1.83 -4.09
N LEU A 174 -5.01 -0.65 -4.05
CA LEU A 174 -4.37 -0.09 -5.24
C LEU A 174 -3.01 0.50 -4.89
N ALA A 175 -2.08 0.38 -5.82
CA ALA A 175 -0.76 0.97 -5.70
C ALA A 175 -0.11 1.13 -7.08
N GLY A 176 0.75 2.14 -7.22
CA GLY A 176 1.65 2.29 -8.35
C GLY A 176 1.88 3.74 -8.77
N VAL A 177 2.25 3.93 -10.03
CA VAL A 177 2.65 5.24 -10.58
C VAL A 177 1.90 5.55 -11.86
N LEU A 178 1.36 6.75 -12.00
CA LEU A 178 0.72 7.24 -13.21
C LEU A 178 1.56 8.31 -13.89
N SER A 179 1.56 8.28 -15.22
CA SER A 179 2.04 9.41 -16.01
C SER A 179 0.97 10.51 -16.07
N CYS A 180 1.30 11.71 -15.60
CA CYS A 180 0.40 12.85 -15.59
C CYS A 180 0.47 13.66 -16.89
N SER A 181 -0.67 13.84 -17.54
CA SER A 181 -0.85 14.75 -18.67
C SER A 181 -1.62 16.00 -18.24
N TYR A 182 -1.05 17.17 -18.48
CA TYR A 182 -1.66 18.46 -18.17
C TYR A 182 -2.20 19.10 -19.45
N LYS A 183 -3.36 19.77 -19.36
CA LYS A 183 -3.83 20.61 -20.47
C LYS A 183 -2.82 21.73 -20.72
N LYS A 184 -2.47 21.96 -22.00
CA LYS A 184 -1.67 23.12 -22.39
C LYS A 184 -2.43 24.40 -22.02
N LYS A 185 -1.75 25.37 -21.40
CA LYS A 185 -2.31 26.71 -21.24
C LYS A 185 -2.26 27.40 -22.60
N HIS A 186 -3.40 27.82 -23.13
CA HIS A 186 -3.43 28.74 -24.25
C HIS A 186 -3.09 30.13 -23.68
N HIS A 187 -1.93 30.66 -24.05
CA HIS A 187 -1.63 32.07 -23.87
C HIS A 187 -2.36 32.81 -24.99
N HIS A 188 -3.43 33.53 -24.62
CA HIS A 188 -4.01 34.56 -25.46
C HIS A 188 -3.19 35.85 -25.31
#